data_AF-A0A971HG02-F1
#
_entry.id   AF-A0A971HG02-F1
#
_cell.length_a   1.000
_cell.length_b   1.000
_cell.length_c   1.000
_cell.angle_alpha   90.00
_cell.angle_beta   90.00
_cell.angle_gamma   90.00
#
_symmetry.space_group_name_H-M   'P 1'
#
loop_
_entity.id
_entity.type
_entity.pdbx_description
1 polymer ?
#
loop_
_entity_poly.entity_id
_entity_poly.type
_entity_poly.pdbx_seq_one_letter_code
_entity_poly.pdbx_strand_id
1 'polypeptide(L)'
;MSRKKFIIGLSIGFSLLSLLIIDNLHKKTYDEAHHKDIRKLVSFDNTNITMAYLNQNKEKALSGSLPDNIEELMVEKLKELEMKKSKEKEADKGLIVAERKINEPIPNRGSDGAKNREHGEIPKGYLNSYVLSIIKTYPIGSGNYPYLLNNDYENYNGVTEDIYYKGELLLKAHPSGTKYSHCSGITFEVFFKAMRKRNEELGKDLDDINGMTKEELYDFIMTWYVANGAKSESNLAVALEKYGLGKRITDLHELRPGDFIDFTRENNTGHSAVFINWIKEGDRIIGLKYWSSQESTNGIGYKEEYFNIEDENGNKYGNVIIDSLHMARAK
;
A
#
# COMPACT_ATOMS: atom_id res chain seq x y z
N MET A 1 -12.09 6.18 53.41
CA MET A 1 -11.09 5.18 52.98
C MET A 1 -11.86 3.97 52.45
N SER A 2 -11.62 3.34 51.30
CA SER A 2 -10.57 3.39 50.29
C SER A 2 -11.11 2.70 49.00
N ARG A 3 -10.90 3.36 47.85
CA ARG A 3 -10.60 2.85 46.49
C ARG A 3 -11.53 1.82 45.80
N LYS A 4 -12.46 2.36 44.99
CA LYS A 4 -12.80 1.79 43.67
C LYS A 4 -11.90 2.45 42.62
N LYS A 5 -11.12 1.68 41.86
CA LYS A 5 -10.34 2.18 40.72
C LYS A 5 -11.19 2.11 39.46
N PHE A 6 -11.40 3.28 38.86
CA PHE A 6 -11.95 3.50 37.54
C PHE A 6 -10.77 3.51 36.56
N ILE A 7 -10.76 2.61 35.57
CA ILE A 7 -9.78 2.60 34.47
C ILE A 7 -10.46 3.24 33.26
N ILE A 8 -10.10 4.48 32.94
CA ILE A 8 -10.34 5.09 31.62
C ILE A 8 -9.16 5.99 31.28
N GLY A 9 -8.56 5.77 30.10
CA GLY A 9 -7.94 6.81 29.28
C GLY A 9 -6.44 7.06 29.48
N LEU A 10 -5.59 6.32 28.75
CA LEU A 10 -4.21 6.74 28.51
C LEU A 10 -3.69 6.18 27.17
N SER A 11 -4.26 6.68 26.06
CA SER A 11 -3.86 6.25 24.70
C SER A 11 -3.34 7.38 23.81
N ILE A 12 -3.23 8.63 24.29
CA ILE A 12 -2.88 9.78 23.42
C ILE A 12 -1.65 10.57 23.93
N GLY A 13 -1.08 10.22 25.09
CA GLY A 13 0.11 10.90 25.62
C GLY A 13 1.46 10.46 25.04
N PHE A 14 1.52 9.40 24.22
CA PHE A 14 2.78 8.74 23.88
C PHE A 14 3.46 9.25 22.60
N SER A 15 2.77 10.02 21.76
CA SER A 15 3.30 10.47 20.46
C SER A 15 4.26 11.68 20.56
N LEU A 16 4.10 12.55 21.56
CA LEU A 16 4.96 13.73 21.72
C LEU A 16 6.22 13.46 22.54
N LEU A 17 6.16 12.53 23.50
CA LEU A 17 7.35 12.10 24.25
C LEU A 17 8.33 11.36 23.33
N SER A 18 7.84 10.61 22.33
CA SER A 18 8.67 9.98 21.29
C SER A 18 9.39 11.00 20.39
N LEU A 19 8.79 12.15 20.10
CA LEU A 19 9.44 13.19 19.30
C LEU A 19 10.55 13.93 20.07
N LEU A 20 10.33 14.23 21.35
CA LEU A 20 11.36 14.85 22.21
C LEU A 20 12.55 13.92 22.50
N ILE A 21 12.30 12.60 22.58
CA ILE A 21 13.36 11.59 22.71
C ILE A 21 14.20 11.51 21.42
N ILE A 22 13.58 11.62 20.23
CA ILE A 22 14.26 11.58 18.93
C ILE A 22 15.21 12.78 18.75
N ASP A 23 14.81 13.98 19.17
CA ASP A 23 15.65 15.19 19.04
C ASP A 23 16.86 15.17 19.99
N ASN A 24 16.72 14.56 21.18
CA ASN A 24 17.85 14.43 22.12
C ASN A 24 18.78 13.25 21.79
N LEU A 25 18.26 12.20 21.13
CA LEU A 25 19.06 11.11 20.52
C LEU A 25 19.84 11.56 19.28
N HIS A 26 19.45 12.69 18.67
CA HIS A 26 20.08 13.26 17.48
C HIS A 26 21.56 13.64 17.69
N LYS A 27 22.05 13.72 18.94
CA LYS A 27 23.41 14.16 19.27
C LYS A 27 24.43 13.07 19.64
N LYS A 28 24.09 11.78 19.78
CA LYS A 28 25.08 10.75 20.21
C LYS A 28 24.78 9.32 19.73
N THR A 29 24.85 9.02 18.43
CA THR A 29 24.68 7.63 17.96
C THR A 29 25.60 7.24 16.78
N TYR A 30 26.91 7.34 16.99
CA TYR A 30 27.88 6.51 16.27
C TYR A 30 28.54 5.57 17.28
N ASP A 31 28.36 4.25 17.12
CA ASP A 31 29.01 3.25 17.94
C ASP A 31 30.35 2.87 17.29
N GLU A 32 31.44 3.48 17.77
CA GLU A 32 32.80 3.25 17.28
C GLU A 32 33.27 1.81 17.47
N ALA A 33 32.79 1.11 18.50
CA ALA A 33 33.28 -0.24 18.81
C ALA A 33 32.79 -1.28 17.80
N HIS A 34 31.67 -1.02 17.11
CA HIS A 34 30.97 -2.02 16.29
C HIS A 34 30.73 -1.56 14.84
N HIS A 35 31.24 -0.38 14.45
CA HIS A 35 31.11 0.19 13.09
C HIS A 35 29.69 0.09 12.52
N LYS A 36 28.67 0.39 13.35
CA LYS A 36 27.26 0.35 12.95
C LYS A 36 26.58 1.70 13.16
N ASP A 37 25.99 2.19 12.08
CA ASP A 37 25.09 3.35 12.12
C ASP A 37 23.71 2.87 12.61
N ILE A 38 23.33 3.33 13.81
CA ILE A 38 22.09 2.92 14.48
C ILE A 38 20.85 3.41 13.67
N ARG A 39 21.03 4.33 12.71
CA ARG A 39 19.98 4.74 11.75
C ARG A 39 19.33 3.58 11.00
N LYS A 40 20.00 2.44 10.80
CA LYS A 40 19.43 1.29 10.08
C LYS A 40 18.44 0.45 10.89
N LEU A 41 18.30 0.66 12.20
CA LEU A 41 17.38 -0.11 13.05
C LEU A 41 16.04 0.58 13.29
N VAL A 42 15.89 1.84 12.90
CA VAL A 42 14.67 2.63 13.13
C VAL A 42 14.17 3.17 11.78
N SER A 43 13.71 2.27 10.92
CA SER A 43 12.74 2.63 9.88
C SER A 43 11.33 2.47 10.47
N PHE A 44 10.42 3.32 10.02
CA PHE A 44 9.17 3.66 10.71
C PHE A 44 8.06 2.58 10.68
N ASP A 45 8.41 1.30 10.63
CA ASP A 45 7.46 0.17 10.59
C ASP A 45 7.68 -0.89 11.68
N ASN A 46 8.49 -0.61 12.70
CA ASN A 46 8.83 -1.62 13.72
C ASN A 46 8.79 -1.12 15.17
N THR A 47 7.69 -0.47 15.55
CA THR A 47 7.41 -0.05 16.94
C THR A 47 7.57 -1.21 17.94
N ASN A 48 7.23 -2.44 17.56
CA ASN A 48 7.33 -3.61 18.45
C ASN A 48 8.78 -4.09 18.68
N ILE A 49 9.65 -4.00 17.68
CA ILE A 49 11.07 -4.40 17.81
C ILE A 49 11.82 -3.34 18.64
N THR A 50 11.55 -2.07 18.39
CA THR A 50 12.12 -0.95 19.17
C THR A 50 11.70 -1.02 20.64
N MET A 51 10.44 -1.37 20.91
CA MET A 51 9.93 -1.55 22.29
C MET A 51 10.53 -2.77 22.99
N ALA A 52 10.76 -3.88 22.28
CA ALA A 52 11.44 -5.04 22.85
C ALA A 52 12.91 -4.74 23.20
N TYR A 53 13.62 -4.01 22.33
CA TYR A 53 15.00 -3.59 22.55
C TYR A 53 15.13 -2.57 23.70
N LEU A 54 14.23 -1.58 23.78
CA LEU A 54 14.22 -0.59 24.86
C LEU A 54 13.86 -1.20 26.21
N ASN A 55 12.93 -2.17 26.23
CA ASN A 55 12.60 -2.90 27.46
C ASN A 55 13.74 -3.80 27.95
N GLN A 56 14.53 -4.38 27.04
CA GLN A 56 15.73 -5.15 27.41
C GLN A 56 16.89 -4.27 27.92
N ASN A 57 16.95 -3.00 27.53
CA ASN A 57 18.07 -2.09 27.84
C ASN A 57 17.69 -0.95 28.81
N LYS A 58 16.56 -1.10 29.51
CA LYS A 58 15.91 -0.06 30.32
C LYS A 58 16.80 0.52 31.43
N GLU A 59 17.72 -0.28 31.98
CA GLU A 59 18.63 0.15 33.05
C GLU A 59 19.83 0.95 32.53
N LYS A 60 20.18 0.88 31.24
CA LYS A 60 21.29 1.65 30.64
C LYS A 60 20.89 3.03 30.13
N ALA A 61 19.59 3.28 29.92
CA ALA A 61 19.11 4.51 29.31
C ALA A 61 18.74 5.64 30.30
N LEU A 62 18.73 5.36 31.62
CA LEU A 62 18.20 6.28 32.64
C LEU A 62 19.25 6.92 33.58
N SER A 63 20.54 6.87 33.25
CA SER A 63 21.59 7.45 34.10
C SER A 63 21.98 8.90 33.76
N GLY A 64 21.12 9.67 33.09
CA GLY A 64 21.37 11.08 32.78
C GLY A 64 20.15 11.95 33.05
N SER A 65 20.25 12.86 34.01
CA SER A 65 19.20 13.84 34.35
C SER A 65 18.81 14.71 33.15
N LEU A 66 17.51 14.78 32.83
CA LEU A 66 16.95 15.71 31.85
C LEU A 66 16.86 17.13 32.44
N PRO A 67 17.15 18.19 31.66
CA PRO A 67 17.15 19.59 32.14
C PRO A 67 15.75 20.20 32.31
N ASP A 68 15.67 21.18 33.22
CA ASP A 68 14.46 21.73 33.86
C ASP A 68 13.42 22.43 32.95
N ASN A 69 13.66 22.56 31.63
CA ASN A 69 12.80 23.34 30.74
C ASN A 69 11.75 22.53 29.95
N ILE A 70 11.78 21.19 30.02
CA ILE A 70 10.84 20.33 29.27
C ILE A 70 9.48 20.27 29.96
N GLU A 71 9.44 20.35 31.29
CA GLU A 71 8.20 20.23 32.06
C GLU A 71 7.26 21.42 31.78
N GLU A 72 7.81 22.62 31.64
CA GLU A 72 7.06 23.84 31.30
C GLU A 72 6.49 23.80 29.87
N LEU A 73 7.29 23.30 28.91
CA LEU A 73 6.87 23.12 27.51
C LEU A 73 5.74 22.08 27.36
N MET A 74 5.76 21.03 28.20
CA MET A 74 4.71 20.01 28.21
C MET A 74 3.38 20.54 28.76
N VAL A 75 3.43 21.39 29.78
CA VAL A 75 2.23 22.02 30.37
C VAL A 75 1.54 22.95 29.37
N GLU A 76 2.31 23.71 28.60
CA GLU A 76 1.75 24.64 27.61
C GLU A 76 1.08 23.91 26.43
N LYS A 77 1.71 22.84 25.91
CA LYS A 77 1.13 21.98 24.86
C LYS A 77 -0.12 21.22 25.29
N LEU A 78 -0.21 20.83 26.58
CA LEU A 78 -1.40 20.17 27.10
C LEU A 78 -2.61 21.13 27.11
N LYS A 79 -2.41 22.41 27.43
CA LYS A 79 -3.48 23.43 27.38
C LYS A 79 -3.97 23.68 25.95
N GLU A 80 -3.09 23.70 24.96
CA GLU A 80 -3.49 23.81 23.54
C GLU A 80 -4.35 22.63 23.06
N LEU A 81 -4.02 21.42 23.51
CA LEU A 81 -4.76 20.20 23.15
C LEU A 81 -6.15 20.14 23.80
N GLU A 82 -6.30 20.63 25.02
CA GLU A 82 -7.62 20.74 25.67
C GLU A 82 -8.52 21.76 24.97
N MET A 83 -7.97 22.88 24.50
CA MET A 83 -8.71 23.86 23.72
C MET A 83 -9.12 23.37 22.32
N LYS A 84 -8.35 22.46 21.70
CA LYS A 84 -8.75 21.83 20.42
C LYS A 84 -9.89 20.82 20.61
N LYS A 85 -9.84 20.03 21.67
CA LYS A 85 -10.89 19.04 21.98
C LYS A 85 -12.25 19.66 22.31
N SER A 86 -12.30 20.86 22.88
CA SER A 86 -13.56 21.55 23.13
C SER A 86 -14.23 22.03 21.83
N LYS A 87 -13.44 22.47 20.84
CA LYS A 87 -13.94 22.90 19.52
C LYS A 87 -14.46 21.74 18.66
N GLU A 88 -13.83 20.57 18.71
CA GLU A 88 -14.29 19.38 17.96
C GLU A 88 -15.61 18.81 18.51
N LYS A 89 -15.84 18.88 19.83
CA LYS A 89 -17.11 18.44 20.46
C LYS A 89 -18.31 19.33 20.13
N GLU A 90 -18.10 20.58 19.73
CA GLU A 90 -19.18 21.47 19.25
C GLU A 90 -19.52 21.22 17.78
N ALA A 91 -18.56 20.82 16.95
CA ALA A 91 -18.79 20.47 15.53
C ALA A 91 -19.59 19.16 15.37
N ASP A 92 -19.34 18.16 16.23
CA ASP A 92 -19.96 16.84 16.16
C ASP A 92 -21.45 16.83 16.55
N LYS A 93 -21.90 17.81 17.37
CA LYS A 93 -23.33 18.00 17.69
C LYS A 93 -24.13 18.61 16.53
N GLY A 94 -23.48 19.24 15.56
CA GLY A 94 -24.12 19.84 14.38
C GLY A 94 -24.46 18.84 13.28
N LEU A 95 -23.76 17.70 13.22
CA LEU A 95 -23.91 16.71 12.14
C LEU A 95 -25.04 15.69 12.39
N ILE A 96 -25.32 15.36 13.66
CA ILE A 96 -26.28 14.31 14.07
C ILE A 96 -27.76 14.70 13.77
N VAL A 97 -28.04 15.97 13.45
CA VAL A 97 -29.40 16.45 13.16
C VAL A 97 -29.81 16.23 11.69
N ALA A 98 -28.88 15.91 10.78
CA ALA A 98 -29.15 15.86 9.33
C ALA A 98 -29.57 14.48 8.76
N GLU A 99 -29.44 13.38 9.51
CA GLU A 99 -29.63 12.00 8.98
C GLU A 99 -31.03 11.40 9.10
N ARG A 100 -32.08 12.19 9.40
CA ARG A 100 -33.47 11.70 9.36
C ARG A 100 -34.28 12.44 8.30
N LYS A 101 -34.18 11.99 7.05
CA LYS A 101 -35.24 12.07 6.01
C LYS A 101 -34.73 11.60 4.63
N ILE A 102 -34.60 10.31 4.39
CA ILE A 102 -34.78 9.74 3.03
C ILE A 102 -35.32 8.30 3.19
N ASN A 103 -36.64 8.14 3.13
CA ASN A 103 -37.32 6.86 2.92
C ASN A 103 -38.08 7.00 1.60
N GLU A 104 -37.47 6.57 0.48
CA GLU A 104 -38.21 6.22 -0.73
C GLU A 104 -37.70 4.86 -1.25
N PRO A 105 -38.58 3.98 -1.73
CA PRO A 105 -38.23 2.62 -2.11
C PRO A 105 -37.45 2.56 -3.42
N ILE A 106 -36.34 1.81 -3.39
CA ILE A 106 -35.49 1.52 -4.55
C ILE A 106 -36.27 0.59 -5.51
N PRO A 107 -36.36 0.91 -6.82
CA PRO A 107 -37.05 0.05 -7.77
C PRO A 107 -36.29 -1.26 -8.00
N ASN A 108 -37.04 -2.35 -7.87
CA ASN A 108 -36.66 -3.73 -8.11
C ASN A 108 -36.09 -3.90 -9.54
N ARG A 109 -34.76 -4.03 -9.67
CA ARG A 109 -34.10 -4.37 -10.94
C ARG A 109 -33.73 -5.85 -10.89
N GLY A 110 -34.42 -6.60 -11.74
CA GLY A 110 -34.51 -8.05 -11.72
C GLY A 110 -33.19 -8.83 -11.68
N SER A 111 -33.29 -9.98 -11.03
CA SER A 111 -32.29 -10.97 -10.69
C SER A 111 -31.84 -11.89 -11.84
N ASP A 112 -31.93 -11.46 -13.10
CA ASP A 112 -31.79 -12.39 -14.24
C ASP A 112 -30.47 -12.25 -15.04
N GLY A 113 -29.47 -11.53 -14.51
CA GLY A 113 -28.19 -11.29 -15.22
C GLY A 113 -26.95 -12.00 -14.65
N ALA A 114 -27.03 -12.62 -13.47
CA ALA A 114 -25.83 -12.99 -12.70
C ALA A 114 -25.33 -14.44 -12.91
N LYS A 115 -26.01 -15.28 -13.71
CA LYS A 115 -25.74 -16.73 -13.73
C LYS A 115 -24.96 -17.27 -14.94
N ASN A 116 -24.39 -16.44 -15.82
CA ASN A 116 -23.70 -16.94 -17.03
C ASN A 116 -22.42 -16.19 -17.44
N ARG A 117 -21.75 -15.44 -16.55
CA ARG A 117 -20.41 -14.89 -16.86
C ARG A 117 -19.30 -15.78 -16.31
N GLU A 118 -19.37 -17.06 -16.62
CA GLU A 118 -18.16 -17.89 -16.61
C GLU A 118 -17.34 -17.60 -17.88
N HIS A 119 -16.01 -17.65 -17.74
CA HIS A 119 -14.97 -17.49 -18.77
C HIS A 119 -14.58 -16.06 -19.13
N GLY A 120 -13.39 -15.66 -18.64
CA GLY A 120 -12.28 -15.12 -19.44
C GLY A 120 -12.48 -13.89 -20.32
N GLU A 121 -13.68 -13.30 -20.38
CA GLU A 121 -13.95 -12.20 -21.28
C GLU A 121 -13.24 -10.95 -20.77
N ILE A 122 -12.29 -10.49 -21.58
CA ILE A 122 -11.50 -9.30 -21.30
C ILE A 122 -12.41 -8.07 -21.51
N PRO A 123 -12.60 -7.23 -20.47
CA PRO A 123 -13.46 -6.05 -20.58
C PRO A 123 -13.01 -5.13 -21.72
N LYS A 124 -13.93 -4.76 -22.61
CA LYS A 124 -13.67 -3.78 -23.67
C LYS A 124 -13.55 -2.37 -23.07
N GLY A 125 -12.67 -1.57 -23.64
CA GLY A 125 -12.44 -0.18 -23.21
C GLY A 125 -11.65 -0.04 -21.90
N TYR A 126 -10.99 -1.11 -21.46
CA TYR A 126 -10.09 -1.13 -20.31
C TYR A 126 -8.70 -1.64 -20.71
N LEU A 127 -7.70 -1.44 -19.85
CA LEU A 127 -6.31 -1.81 -20.14
C LEU A 127 -6.01 -3.30 -20.05
N ASN A 128 -6.93 -4.15 -19.61
CA ASN A 128 -6.68 -5.57 -19.35
C ASN A 128 -5.94 -6.29 -20.49
N SER A 129 -6.38 -6.14 -21.74
CA SER A 129 -5.70 -6.76 -22.90
C SER A 129 -4.28 -6.23 -23.11
N TYR A 130 -4.10 -4.92 -22.92
CA TYR A 130 -2.80 -4.26 -23.02
C TYR A 130 -1.86 -4.74 -21.93
N VAL A 131 -2.31 -4.73 -20.67
CA VAL A 131 -1.57 -5.26 -19.51
C VAL A 131 -1.12 -6.69 -19.77
N LEU A 132 -2.03 -7.57 -20.19
CA LEU A 132 -1.71 -8.97 -20.51
C LEU A 132 -0.74 -9.11 -21.68
N SER A 133 -0.74 -8.18 -22.63
CA SER A 133 0.23 -8.16 -23.73
C SER A 133 1.62 -7.72 -23.25
N ILE A 134 1.69 -6.74 -22.34
CA ILE A 134 2.94 -6.21 -21.80
C ILE A 134 3.60 -7.23 -20.87
N ILE A 135 2.87 -7.90 -19.97
CA ILE A 135 3.51 -8.90 -19.08
C ILE A 135 4.17 -10.05 -19.86
N LYS A 136 3.70 -10.35 -21.08
CA LYS A 136 4.28 -11.38 -21.96
C LYS A 136 5.62 -10.97 -22.57
N THR A 137 5.98 -9.68 -22.55
CA THR A 137 7.27 -9.22 -23.08
C THR A 137 8.43 -9.47 -22.10
N TYR A 138 8.14 -9.88 -20.86
CA TYR A 138 9.14 -10.24 -19.87
C TYR A 138 9.40 -11.76 -19.89
N PRO A 139 10.54 -12.24 -20.41
CA PRO A 139 10.89 -13.66 -20.39
C PRO A 139 11.10 -14.13 -18.95
N ILE A 140 10.18 -14.95 -18.47
CA ILE A 140 10.19 -15.50 -17.11
C ILE A 140 11.28 -16.56 -16.97
N GLY A 141 11.96 -16.58 -15.83
CA GLY A 141 12.96 -17.60 -15.50
C GLY A 141 14.28 -17.48 -16.25
N SER A 142 14.48 -16.43 -17.06
CA SER A 142 15.74 -16.23 -17.79
C SER A 142 16.87 -15.65 -16.93
N GLY A 143 16.59 -15.29 -15.67
CA GLY A 143 17.52 -14.58 -14.79
C GLY A 143 17.74 -13.10 -15.15
N ASN A 144 17.13 -12.61 -16.24
CA ASN A 144 17.34 -11.25 -16.73
C ASN A 144 16.60 -10.18 -15.92
N TYR A 145 15.63 -10.57 -15.08
CA TYR A 145 14.77 -9.65 -14.33
C TYR A 145 14.75 -10.01 -12.84
N PRO A 146 15.90 -9.89 -12.14
CA PRO A 146 16.01 -10.27 -10.73
C PRO A 146 15.15 -9.38 -9.81
N TYR A 147 14.83 -9.90 -8.64
CA TYR A 147 14.13 -9.15 -7.60
C TYR A 147 15.13 -8.30 -6.80
N LEU A 148 14.74 -7.06 -6.46
CA LEU A 148 15.41 -6.23 -5.46
C LEU A 148 14.39 -5.28 -4.84
N LEU A 149 14.09 -5.51 -3.57
CA LEU A 149 13.34 -4.57 -2.75
C LEU A 149 14.26 -3.45 -2.27
N ASN A 150 13.89 -2.21 -2.57
CA ASN A 150 14.59 -1.02 -2.11
C ASN A 150 13.60 0.14 -2.03
N ASN A 151 13.76 1.01 -1.04
CA ASN A 151 12.92 2.18 -0.83
C ASN A 151 13.69 3.50 -1.09
N ASP A 152 14.90 3.41 -1.64
CA ASP A 152 15.69 4.55 -2.10
C ASP A 152 15.22 5.03 -3.48
N TYR A 153 14.04 5.66 -3.48
CA TYR A 153 13.41 6.20 -4.68
C TYR A 153 14.17 7.37 -5.32
N GLU A 154 15.19 7.91 -4.65
CA GLU A 154 16.09 8.91 -5.25
C GLU A 154 17.00 8.26 -6.30
N ASN A 155 17.35 6.97 -6.12
CA ASN A 155 18.31 6.26 -6.97
C ASN A 155 17.69 5.12 -7.79
N TYR A 156 16.60 4.51 -7.32
CA TYR A 156 15.95 3.39 -8.00
C TYR A 156 14.49 3.24 -7.56
N ASN A 157 13.58 3.12 -8.53
CA ASN A 157 12.13 3.14 -8.27
C ASN A 157 11.44 1.79 -8.44
N GLY A 158 12.19 0.68 -8.46
CA GLY A 158 11.58 -0.65 -8.62
C GLY A 158 11.23 -1.04 -10.04
N VAL A 159 11.65 -0.24 -11.02
CA VAL A 159 11.38 -0.43 -12.45
C VAL A 159 12.61 -1.01 -13.16
N THR A 160 12.37 -1.77 -14.22
CA THR A 160 13.41 -2.51 -14.96
C THR A 160 14.17 -1.65 -15.95
N GLU A 161 13.61 -0.51 -16.33
CA GLU A 161 14.19 0.49 -17.21
C GLU A 161 13.70 1.89 -16.84
N ASP A 162 14.48 2.91 -17.20
CA ASP A 162 14.09 4.30 -16.93
C ASP A 162 12.76 4.60 -17.62
N ILE A 163 11.83 5.16 -16.85
CA ILE A 163 10.54 5.61 -17.36
C ILE A 163 10.62 7.11 -17.59
N TYR A 164 10.41 7.51 -18.84
CA TYR A 164 10.31 8.90 -19.25
C TYR A 164 8.86 9.26 -19.53
N TYR A 165 8.44 10.45 -19.09
CA TYR A 165 7.13 11.03 -19.32
C TYR A 165 7.29 12.42 -19.92
N LYS A 166 6.73 12.64 -21.12
CA LYS A 166 6.85 13.89 -21.88
C LYS A 166 8.31 14.32 -22.08
N GLY A 167 9.20 13.33 -22.28
CA GLY A 167 10.63 13.54 -22.48
C GLY A 167 11.44 13.75 -21.20
N GLU A 168 10.80 13.80 -20.03
CA GLU A 168 11.47 13.95 -18.74
C GLU A 168 11.59 12.62 -18.00
N LEU A 169 12.72 12.41 -17.32
CA LEU A 169 12.88 11.25 -16.44
C LEU A 169 11.87 11.31 -15.28
N LEU A 170 11.07 10.25 -15.14
CA LEU A 170 10.04 10.10 -14.13
C LEU A 170 10.41 9.04 -13.09
N LEU A 171 10.86 7.86 -13.52
CA LEU A 171 11.35 6.79 -12.64
C LEU A 171 12.66 6.22 -13.14
N LYS A 172 13.55 5.89 -12.21
CA LYS A 172 14.90 5.38 -12.44
C LYS A 172 14.94 3.86 -12.31
N ALA A 173 15.55 3.21 -13.29
CA ALA A 173 16.06 1.86 -13.16
C ALA A 173 17.26 1.82 -12.22
N HIS A 174 17.69 0.61 -11.88
CA HIS A 174 18.85 0.45 -11.02
C HIS A 174 20.13 0.92 -11.74
N PRO A 175 21.00 1.72 -11.08
CA PRO A 175 22.16 2.33 -11.73
C PRO A 175 23.23 1.33 -12.22
N SER A 176 23.19 0.07 -11.75
CA SER A 176 24.09 -0.97 -12.26
C SER A 176 23.76 -1.44 -13.68
N GLY A 177 22.62 -1.04 -14.25
CA GLY A 177 22.10 -1.55 -15.53
C GLY A 177 21.46 -2.94 -15.42
N THR A 178 21.50 -3.58 -14.25
CA THR A 178 20.73 -4.79 -13.98
C THR A 178 19.26 -4.43 -13.91
N LYS A 179 18.40 -5.20 -14.58
CA LYS A 179 16.94 -4.99 -14.64
C LYS A 179 16.23 -5.49 -13.38
N TYR A 180 16.68 -5.00 -12.24
CA TYR A 180 16.03 -5.25 -10.96
C TYR A 180 14.60 -4.72 -10.97
N SER A 181 13.72 -5.36 -10.20
CA SER A 181 12.38 -4.84 -9.93
C SER A 181 11.88 -5.24 -8.55
N HIS A 182 10.87 -4.52 -8.06
CA HIS A 182 9.99 -4.98 -6.98
C HIS A 182 8.52 -4.82 -7.37
N CYS A 183 7.63 -5.43 -6.61
CA CYS A 183 6.22 -5.60 -6.93
C CYS A 183 5.47 -4.31 -7.34
N SER A 184 5.56 -3.24 -6.55
CA SER A 184 4.92 -1.95 -6.88
C SER A 184 5.49 -1.29 -8.14
N GLY A 185 6.81 -1.32 -8.32
CA GLY A 185 7.47 -0.72 -9.47
C GLY A 185 7.18 -1.44 -10.78
N ILE A 186 7.30 -2.77 -10.81
CA ILE A 186 7.01 -3.52 -12.03
C ILE A 186 5.53 -3.45 -12.43
N THR A 187 4.61 -3.41 -11.45
CA THR A 187 3.17 -3.28 -11.76
C THR A 187 2.84 -1.89 -12.30
N PHE A 188 3.48 -0.83 -11.78
CA PHE A 188 3.37 0.50 -12.37
C PHE A 188 3.98 0.57 -13.77
N GLU A 189 5.17 0.00 -13.98
CA GLU A 189 5.80 -0.04 -15.31
C GLU A 189 4.90 -0.71 -16.35
N VAL A 190 4.26 -1.83 -15.97
CA VAL A 190 3.28 -2.52 -16.82
C VAL A 190 2.06 -1.64 -17.10
N PHE A 191 1.51 -0.96 -16.09
CA PHE A 191 0.42 0.01 -16.28
C PHE A 191 0.83 1.11 -17.27
N PHE A 192 2.00 1.72 -17.07
CA PHE A 192 2.51 2.81 -17.90
C PHE A 192 2.70 2.36 -19.36
N LYS A 193 3.35 1.21 -19.58
CA LYS A 193 3.50 0.63 -20.92
C LYS A 193 2.17 0.26 -21.56
N ALA A 194 1.22 -0.25 -20.80
CA ALA A 194 -0.13 -0.58 -21.29
C ALA A 194 -0.89 0.68 -21.73
N MET A 195 -0.80 1.77 -20.95
CA MET A 195 -1.36 3.08 -21.30
C MET A 195 -0.77 3.61 -22.61
N ARG A 196 0.57 3.60 -22.74
CA ARG A 196 1.26 4.04 -23.95
C ARG A 196 0.87 3.22 -25.18
N LYS A 197 0.82 1.89 -25.04
CA LYS A 197 0.40 0.98 -26.12
C LYS A 197 -1.05 1.24 -26.57
N ARG A 198 -1.97 1.48 -25.62
CA ARG A 198 -3.35 1.87 -25.96
C ARG A 198 -3.36 3.22 -26.69
N ASN A 199 -2.61 4.20 -26.22
CA ASN A 199 -2.55 5.53 -26.83
C ASN A 199 -2.01 5.46 -28.27
N GLU A 200 -0.95 4.68 -28.49
CA GLU A 200 -0.40 4.40 -29.82
C GLU A 200 -1.48 3.85 -30.77
N GLU A 201 -2.21 2.82 -30.33
CA GLU A 201 -3.27 2.19 -31.15
C GLU A 201 -4.47 3.12 -31.40
N LEU A 202 -4.72 4.08 -30.51
CA LEU A 202 -5.77 5.09 -30.67
C LEU A 202 -5.31 6.35 -31.42
N GLY A 203 -4.03 6.42 -31.85
CA GLY A 203 -3.46 7.61 -32.49
C GLY A 203 -3.40 8.83 -31.55
N LYS A 204 -3.32 8.60 -30.25
CA LYS A 204 -3.14 9.64 -29.22
C LYS A 204 -1.66 9.85 -28.93
N ASP A 205 -1.34 10.96 -28.26
CA ASP A 205 -0.02 11.13 -27.66
C ASP A 205 0.29 9.95 -26.72
N LEU A 206 1.46 9.34 -26.89
CA LEU A 206 1.88 8.19 -26.09
C LEU A 206 1.81 8.50 -24.60
N ASP A 207 2.24 9.71 -24.21
CA ASP A 207 2.34 10.15 -22.83
C ASP A 207 1.08 10.93 -22.39
N ASP A 208 -0.04 10.84 -23.10
CA ASP A 208 -1.33 11.31 -22.59
C ASP A 208 -1.90 10.34 -21.55
N ILE A 209 -1.55 10.58 -20.28
CA ILE A 209 -2.07 9.86 -19.13
C ILE A 209 -3.12 10.75 -18.46
N ASN A 210 -4.32 10.80 -19.07
CA ASN A 210 -5.46 11.60 -18.61
C ASN A 210 -5.12 13.09 -18.39
N GLY A 211 -4.28 13.66 -19.26
CA GLY A 211 -3.86 15.07 -19.17
C GLY A 211 -2.97 15.43 -17.98
N MET A 212 -2.50 14.47 -17.18
CA MET A 212 -1.79 14.73 -15.94
C MET A 212 -0.46 15.50 -16.14
N THR A 213 -0.10 16.32 -15.16
CA THR A 213 1.27 16.86 -15.04
C THR A 213 2.23 15.79 -14.54
N LYS A 214 3.54 16.10 -14.57
CA LYS A 214 4.57 15.20 -14.02
C LYS A 214 4.38 15.02 -12.51
N GLU A 215 4.04 16.09 -11.79
CA GLU A 215 3.83 16.11 -10.35
C GLU A 215 2.61 15.27 -9.96
N GLU A 216 1.50 15.40 -10.70
CA GLU A 216 0.31 14.58 -10.51
C GLU A 216 0.60 13.10 -10.79
N LEU A 217 1.37 12.80 -11.85
CA LEU A 217 1.76 11.43 -12.16
C LEU A 217 2.71 10.86 -11.12
N TYR A 218 3.60 11.67 -10.56
CA TYR A 218 4.47 11.27 -9.47
C TYR A 218 3.69 10.99 -8.19
N ASP A 219 2.71 11.81 -7.83
CA ASP A 219 1.81 11.53 -6.70
C ASP A 219 0.99 10.25 -6.94
N PHE A 220 0.47 10.05 -8.16
CA PHE A 220 -0.18 8.79 -8.55
C PHE A 220 0.73 7.57 -8.29
N ILE A 221 2.01 7.65 -8.67
CA ILE A 221 2.99 6.58 -8.45
C ILE A 221 3.20 6.36 -6.94
N MET A 222 3.40 7.42 -6.16
CA MET A 222 3.63 7.28 -4.71
C MET A 222 2.41 6.72 -3.98
N THR A 223 1.19 7.07 -4.42
CA THR A 223 -0.06 6.43 -3.95
C THR A 223 -0.15 4.96 -4.38
N TRP A 224 0.23 4.62 -5.62
CA TRP A 224 0.30 3.23 -6.08
C TRP A 224 1.28 2.40 -5.25
N TYR A 225 2.42 2.99 -4.88
CA TYR A 225 3.50 2.34 -4.15
C TYR A 225 3.21 2.17 -2.65
N VAL A 226 2.07 2.66 -2.16
CA VAL A 226 1.76 2.72 -0.73
C VAL A 226 2.77 3.61 0.02
N ALA A 227 3.41 4.57 -0.67
CA ALA A 227 4.44 5.43 -0.09
C ALA A 227 3.86 6.69 0.58
N ASN A 228 2.62 7.06 0.25
CA ASN A 228 1.94 8.27 0.73
C ASN A 228 1.10 8.11 2.02
N GLY A 229 1.14 6.95 2.69
CA GLY A 229 0.39 6.75 3.94
C GLY A 229 -0.13 5.33 4.14
N ALA A 230 -1.12 5.19 5.01
CA ALA A 230 -1.73 3.90 5.31
C ALA A 230 -2.43 3.31 4.07
N LYS A 231 -2.51 1.97 3.99
CA LYS A 231 -3.14 1.25 2.88
C LYS A 231 -4.58 1.66 2.59
N SER A 232 -5.33 2.16 3.57
CA SER A 232 -6.69 2.70 3.35
C SER A 232 -6.71 3.95 2.46
N GLU A 233 -5.61 4.70 2.41
CA GLU A 233 -5.47 5.97 1.71
C GLU A 233 -4.45 5.90 0.56
N SER A 234 -3.63 4.85 0.54
CA SER A 234 -2.50 4.69 -0.37
C SER A 234 -2.44 3.24 -0.87
N ASN A 235 -2.97 2.99 -2.06
CA ASN A 235 -2.83 1.74 -2.80
C ASN A 235 -3.18 1.97 -4.27
N LEU A 236 -2.90 0.98 -5.12
CA LEU A 236 -3.16 1.07 -6.56
C LEU A 236 -4.62 1.34 -6.93
N ALA A 237 -5.59 0.92 -6.12
CA ALA A 237 -7.00 1.15 -6.39
C ALA A 237 -7.39 2.60 -6.05
N VAL A 238 -6.85 3.14 -4.95
CA VAL A 238 -6.99 4.56 -4.62
C VAL A 238 -6.33 5.42 -5.70
N ALA A 239 -5.13 5.07 -6.17
CA ALA A 239 -4.43 5.81 -7.21
C ALA A 239 -5.26 5.90 -8.50
N LEU A 240 -5.73 4.75 -9.02
CA LEU A 240 -6.54 4.69 -10.24
C LEU A 240 -7.85 5.47 -10.13
N GLU A 241 -8.52 5.38 -8.99
CA GLU A 241 -9.79 6.08 -8.72
C GLU A 241 -9.59 7.60 -8.58
N LYS A 242 -8.63 8.03 -7.75
CA LYS A 242 -8.32 9.44 -7.49
C LYS A 242 -8.00 10.22 -8.77
N TYR A 243 -7.29 9.59 -9.70
CA TYR A 243 -6.81 10.23 -10.93
C TYR A 243 -7.67 9.94 -12.16
N GLY A 244 -8.82 9.28 -12.00
CA GLY A 244 -9.74 9.00 -13.11
C GLY A 244 -9.20 8.03 -14.16
N LEU A 245 -8.17 7.24 -13.81
CA LEU A 245 -7.49 6.28 -14.68
C LEU A 245 -8.06 4.86 -14.57
N GLY A 246 -9.09 4.66 -13.75
CA GLY A 246 -9.71 3.37 -13.55
C GLY A 246 -10.83 3.42 -12.53
N LYS A 247 -11.24 2.23 -12.09
CA LYS A 247 -12.22 2.07 -11.02
C LYS A 247 -11.74 1.03 -10.00
N ARG A 248 -12.10 1.26 -8.73
CA ARG A 248 -12.03 0.22 -7.70
C ARG A 248 -13.02 -0.90 -8.03
N ILE A 249 -12.61 -2.13 -7.73
CA ILE A 249 -13.46 -3.31 -7.76
C ILE A 249 -13.72 -3.72 -6.31
N THR A 250 -14.99 -3.91 -5.95
CA THR A 250 -15.41 -4.31 -4.59
C THR A 250 -15.96 -5.74 -4.53
N ASP A 251 -16.31 -6.32 -5.69
CA ASP A 251 -16.76 -7.71 -5.81
C ASP A 251 -15.66 -8.56 -6.43
N LEU A 252 -15.23 -9.62 -5.74
CA LEU A 252 -14.23 -10.58 -6.23
C LEU A 252 -14.64 -11.19 -7.59
N HIS A 253 -15.94 -11.38 -7.82
CA HIS A 253 -16.48 -11.93 -9.06
C HIS A 253 -16.41 -10.95 -10.24
N GLU A 254 -16.16 -9.65 -9.99
CA GLU A 254 -15.92 -8.68 -11.04
C GLU A 254 -14.46 -8.67 -11.52
N LEU A 255 -13.51 -9.22 -10.75
CA LEU A 255 -12.09 -9.23 -11.11
C LEU A 255 -11.84 -10.04 -12.39
N ARG A 256 -11.00 -9.53 -13.29
CA ARG A 256 -10.68 -10.13 -14.59
C ARG A 256 -9.17 -10.14 -14.81
N PRO A 257 -8.65 -11.10 -15.59
CA PRO A 257 -7.23 -11.14 -15.93
C PRO A 257 -6.73 -9.78 -16.46
N GLY A 258 -5.60 -9.31 -15.97
CA GLY A 258 -5.04 -7.98 -16.30
C GLY A 258 -5.52 -6.84 -15.40
N ASP A 259 -6.43 -7.09 -14.46
CA ASP A 259 -6.71 -6.15 -13.36
C ASP A 259 -5.51 -6.08 -12.41
N PHE A 260 -5.39 -4.98 -11.66
CA PHE A 260 -4.35 -4.80 -10.66
C PHE A 260 -4.89 -5.09 -9.27
N ILE A 261 -4.06 -5.72 -8.44
CA ILE A 261 -4.38 -6.06 -7.07
C ILE A 261 -3.23 -5.68 -6.12
N ASP A 262 -3.58 -5.23 -4.93
CA ASP A 262 -2.66 -5.11 -3.80
C ASP A 262 -3.29 -5.85 -2.61
N PHE A 263 -2.50 -6.67 -1.93
CA PHE A 263 -2.95 -7.46 -0.80
C PHE A 263 -1.88 -7.53 0.30
N THR A 264 -2.31 -7.97 1.48
CA THR A 264 -1.44 -8.15 2.65
C THR A 264 -1.47 -9.61 3.08
N ARG A 265 -0.32 -10.11 3.53
CA ARG A 265 -0.19 -11.42 4.17
C ARG A 265 -0.18 -11.28 5.69
N GLU A 266 -0.44 -12.36 6.40
CA GLU A 266 -0.45 -12.38 7.88
C GLU A 266 0.88 -11.99 8.54
N ASN A 267 1.99 -12.09 7.81
CA ASN A 267 3.29 -11.59 8.26
C ASN A 267 3.45 -10.06 8.04
N ASN A 268 2.35 -9.35 7.76
CA ASN A 268 2.28 -7.91 7.47
C ASN A 268 3.06 -7.45 6.23
N THR A 269 3.37 -8.35 5.30
CA THR A 269 3.97 -7.98 4.01
C THR A 269 2.88 -7.63 2.99
N GLY A 270 3.02 -6.47 2.35
CA GLY A 270 2.18 -6.06 1.22
C GLY A 270 2.69 -6.58 -0.12
N HIS A 271 1.83 -6.65 -1.13
CA HIS A 271 2.23 -7.06 -2.46
C HIS A 271 1.30 -6.54 -3.55
N SER A 272 1.85 -5.80 -4.50
CA SER A 272 1.15 -5.38 -5.72
C SER A 272 1.37 -6.41 -6.84
N ALA A 273 0.32 -6.74 -7.59
CA ALA A 273 0.40 -7.70 -8.68
C ALA A 273 -0.61 -7.42 -9.79
N VAL A 274 -0.40 -8.07 -10.94
CA VAL A 274 -1.41 -8.22 -11.99
C VAL A 274 -2.18 -9.52 -11.74
N PHE A 275 -3.48 -9.43 -11.57
CA PHE A 275 -4.34 -10.60 -11.39
C PHE A 275 -4.44 -11.41 -12.68
N ILE A 276 -4.35 -12.74 -12.55
CA ILE A 276 -4.42 -13.68 -13.67
C ILE A 276 -5.65 -14.57 -13.56
N ASN A 277 -5.89 -15.20 -12.42
CA ASN A 277 -7.08 -16.03 -12.23
C ASN A 277 -7.38 -16.29 -10.75
N TRP A 278 -8.61 -16.70 -10.47
CA TRP A 278 -8.98 -17.25 -9.16
C TRP A 278 -8.57 -18.72 -9.06
N ILE A 279 -8.16 -19.14 -7.87
CA ILE A 279 -8.05 -20.55 -7.48
C ILE A 279 -9.32 -20.89 -6.70
N LYS A 280 -10.00 -21.97 -7.09
CA LYS A 280 -11.32 -22.32 -6.54
C LYS A 280 -11.42 -23.78 -6.16
N GLU A 281 -12.25 -24.05 -5.16
CA GLU A 281 -12.83 -25.37 -4.86
C GLU A 281 -14.35 -25.28 -5.01
N GLY A 282 -14.88 -25.91 -6.05
CA GLY A 282 -16.25 -25.64 -6.51
C GLY A 282 -16.44 -24.14 -6.83
N ASP A 283 -17.45 -23.53 -6.23
CA ASP A 283 -17.73 -22.10 -6.37
C ASP A 283 -16.92 -21.21 -5.41
N ARG A 284 -16.27 -21.81 -4.41
CA ARG A 284 -15.53 -21.08 -3.38
C ARG A 284 -14.18 -20.62 -3.90
N ILE A 285 -13.91 -19.32 -3.81
CA ILE A 285 -12.59 -18.76 -4.09
C ILE A 285 -11.68 -19.03 -2.88
N ILE A 286 -10.61 -19.78 -3.10
CA ILE A 286 -9.66 -20.19 -2.04
C ILE A 286 -8.28 -19.54 -2.20
N GLY A 287 -8.02 -18.88 -3.32
CA GLY A 287 -6.74 -18.24 -3.59
C GLY A 287 -6.73 -17.55 -4.94
N LEU A 288 -5.56 -17.11 -5.36
CA LEU A 288 -5.36 -16.39 -6.62
C LEU A 288 -4.05 -16.78 -7.30
N LYS A 289 -4.08 -16.67 -8.63
CA LYS A 289 -2.92 -16.65 -9.50
C LYS A 289 -2.66 -15.23 -9.95
N TYR A 290 -1.42 -14.79 -9.87
CA TYR A 290 -1.00 -13.45 -10.25
C TYR A 290 0.36 -13.44 -10.94
N TRP A 291 0.70 -12.31 -11.56
CA TRP A 291 2.01 -11.99 -12.12
C TRP A 291 2.59 -10.79 -11.38
N SER A 292 3.85 -10.87 -10.94
CA SER A 292 4.55 -9.77 -10.24
C SER A 292 6.06 -10.04 -10.15
N SER A 293 6.77 -9.30 -9.30
CA SER A 293 8.17 -9.50 -8.93
C SER A 293 8.33 -9.66 -7.42
N GLN A 294 8.87 -10.80 -6.98
CA GLN A 294 9.20 -11.11 -5.59
C GLN A 294 10.33 -12.14 -5.50
N GLU A 295 10.87 -12.33 -4.29
CA GLU A 295 11.89 -13.34 -4.01
C GLU A 295 11.45 -14.74 -4.45
N SER A 296 10.24 -15.17 -4.06
CA SER A 296 9.77 -16.53 -4.36
C SER A 296 9.40 -16.77 -5.82
N THR A 297 9.47 -15.75 -6.68
CA THR A 297 9.32 -15.87 -8.15
C THR A 297 10.68 -15.74 -8.85
N ASN A 298 11.78 -15.63 -8.09
CA ASN A 298 13.13 -15.36 -8.59
C ASN A 298 13.19 -14.12 -9.50
N GLY A 299 12.52 -13.04 -9.08
CA GLY A 299 12.31 -11.86 -9.93
C GLY A 299 10.92 -11.83 -10.55
N ILE A 300 10.79 -11.43 -11.80
CA ILE A 300 9.49 -11.35 -12.49
C ILE A 300 8.95 -12.75 -12.82
N GLY A 301 7.72 -13.05 -12.39
CA GLY A 301 7.07 -14.33 -12.70
C GLY A 301 5.62 -14.45 -12.24
N TYR A 302 5.04 -15.63 -12.52
CA TYR A 302 3.73 -16.02 -12.01
C TYR A 302 3.84 -16.68 -10.65
N LYS A 303 2.83 -16.46 -9.80
CA LYS A 303 2.72 -17.13 -8.51
C LYS A 303 1.26 -17.44 -8.22
N GLU A 304 1.07 -18.53 -7.48
CA GLU A 304 -0.20 -18.91 -6.86
C GLU A 304 -0.04 -18.79 -5.35
N GLU A 305 -1.01 -18.14 -4.71
CA GLU A 305 -1.10 -18.00 -3.26
C GLU A 305 -2.54 -18.19 -2.81
N TYR A 306 -2.70 -18.66 -1.58
CA TYR A 306 -3.99 -19.03 -1.02
C TYR A 306 -4.41 -18.09 0.10
N PHE A 307 -5.71 -17.91 0.24
CA PHE A 307 -6.30 -17.08 1.27
C PHE A 307 -6.20 -17.73 2.64
N ASN A 308 -6.22 -16.88 3.67
CA ASN A 308 -6.22 -17.26 5.08
C ASN A 308 -7.60 -17.74 5.57
N ILE A 309 -8.25 -18.57 4.77
CA ILE A 309 -9.53 -19.20 5.08
C ILE A 309 -9.31 -20.69 5.42
N GLU A 310 -10.29 -21.30 6.07
CA GLU A 310 -10.26 -22.72 6.46
C GLU A 310 -11.02 -23.60 5.47
N ASP A 311 -10.54 -24.81 5.21
CA ASP A 311 -11.23 -25.88 4.49
C ASP A 311 -12.37 -26.47 5.34
N GLU A 312 -13.09 -27.47 4.82
CA GLU A 312 -14.18 -28.15 5.53
C GLU A 312 -13.73 -28.89 6.82
N ASN A 313 -12.43 -29.17 6.94
CA ASN A 313 -11.82 -29.85 8.07
C ASN A 313 -11.18 -28.87 9.08
N GLY A 314 -11.28 -27.56 8.85
CA GLY A 314 -10.64 -26.52 9.69
C GLY A 314 -9.16 -26.29 9.38
N ASN A 315 -8.60 -26.87 8.31
CA ASN A 315 -7.22 -26.60 7.89
C ASN A 315 -7.15 -25.33 7.07
N LYS A 316 -6.11 -24.54 7.29
CA LYS A 316 -5.90 -23.28 6.59
C LYS A 316 -5.27 -23.48 5.21
N TYR A 317 -5.79 -22.82 4.17
CA TYR A 317 -5.19 -22.92 2.83
C TYR A 317 -3.89 -22.12 2.70
N GLY A 318 -3.87 -20.87 3.17
CA GLY A 318 -2.72 -19.98 3.01
C GLY A 318 -2.72 -18.81 3.97
N ASN A 319 -2.00 -17.75 3.61
CA ASN A 319 -1.70 -16.62 4.49
C ASN A 319 -2.04 -15.26 3.87
N VAL A 320 -2.60 -15.21 2.66
CA VAL A 320 -3.12 -13.96 2.07
C VAL A 320 -4.41 -13.58 2.79
N ILE A 321 -4.48 -12.39 3.36
CA ILE A 321 -5.66 -11.92 4.08
C ILE A 321 -6.72 -11.54 3.04
N ILE A 322 -7.79 -12.32 2.91
CA ILE A 322 -8.81 -12.11 1.87
C ILE A 322 -9.44 -10.71 1.93
N ASP A 323 -9.67 -10.20 3.15
CA ASP A 323 -10.26 -8.88 3.39
C ASP A 323 -9.29 -7.71 3.13
N SER A 324 -8.03 -8.00 2.81
CA SER A 324 -7.01 -6.99 2.50
C SER A 324 -6.86 -6.70 1.01
N LEU A 325 -7.67 -7.32 0.15
CA LEU A 325 -7.57 -7.14 -1.29
C LEU A 325 -8.07 -5.75 -1.71
N HIS A 326 -7.14 -4.94 -2.20
CA HIS A 326 -7.41 -3.74 -2.96
C HIS A 326 -7.35 -4.06 -4.45
N MET A 327 -8.50 -4.01 -5.12
CA MET A 327 -8.63 -4.42 -6.51
C MET A 327 -9.04 -3.24 -7.38
N ALA A 328 -8.46 -3.13 -8.57
CA ALA A 328 -8.84 -2.10 -9.52
C ALA A 328 -8.63 -2.49 -10.97
N ARG A 329 -9.44 -1.86 -11.83
CA ARG A 329 -9.35 -1.97 -13.27
C ARG A 329 -8.98 -0.62 -13.87
N ALA A 330 -7.86 -0.61 -14.60
CA ALA A 330 -7.40 0.57 -15.33
C ALA A 330 -8.13 0.72 -16.68
N LYS A 331 -8.39 1.97 -17.08
CA LYS A 331 -9.12 2.35 -18.30
C LYS A 331 -8.19 2.96 -19.32
#